data_AF-A0A2J8RGV7-F1
#
_entry.id   AF-A0A2J8RGV7-F1
#
_cell.length_a   1.000
_cell.length_b   1.000
_cell.length_c   1.000
_cell.angle_alpha   90.00
_cell.angle_beta   90.00
_cell.angle_gamma   90.00
#
_symmetry.space_group_name_H-M   'P 1'
#
loop_
_entity.id
_entity.type
_entity.pdbx_description
1 polymer ?
#
loop_
_entity_poly.entity_id
_entity_poly.type
_entity_poly.pdbx_seq_one_letter_code
_entity_poly.pdbx_strand_id
1 'polypeptide(L)'
;MRCSPGGVWLALAASLLHVSLQGEFQRKLYKELVKNYNPLERPVANDSQPLTVYFSLSLLQIMDVDEKNQVLTTNIWLQMC
;
A
#
# COMPACT_ATOMS: atom_id res chain seq x y z
N MET A 1 -2.46 21.41 -49.58
CA MET A 1 -2.46 21.33 -48.11
C MET A 1 -2.08 19.91 -47.72
N ARG A 2 -0.80 19.61 -47.48
CA ARG A 2 -0.30 18.23 -47.30
C ARG A 2 0.48 18.21 -46.00
N CYS A 3 -0.18 17.82 -44.91
CA CYS A 3 0.43 17.69 -43.59
C CYS A 3 1.52 16.62 -43.64
N SER A 4 2.74 16.96 -43.23
CA SER A 4 3.87 16.03 -43.20
C SER A 4 3.66 14.97 -42.10
N PRO A 5 3.78 13.66 -42.42
CA PRO A 5 3.59 12.59 -41.44
C PRO A 5 4.58 12.65 -40.26
N GLY A 6 5.74 13.32 -40.43
CA GLY A 6 6.77 13.41 -39.39
C GLY A 6 6.35 14.18 -38.14
N GLY A 7 5.45 15.16 -38.26
CA GLY A 7 4.96 15.93 -37.10
C GLY A 7 4.11 15.11 -36.14
N VAL A 8 3.34 14.15 -36.67
CA VAL A 8 2.47 13.26 -35.88
C VAL A 8 3.31 12.26 -35.07
N TRP A 9 4.35 11.69 -35.69
CA TRP A 9 5.27 10.78 -35.00
C TRP A 9 6.08 11.46 -33.91
N LEU A 10 6.50 12.71 -34.11
CA LEU A 10 7.18 13.50 -33.08
C LEU A 10 6.26 13.85 -31.91
N ALA A 11 5.00 14.21 -32.18
CA ALA A 11 4.02 14.48 -31.12
C ALA A 11 3.68 13.21 -30.31
N LEU A 12 3.53 12.06 -30.98
CA LEU A 12 3.34 10.77 -30.32
C LEU A 12 4.55 10.39 -29.46
N ALA A 13 5.77 10.55 -29.98
CA ALA A 13 7.00 10.31 -29.21
C ALA A 13 7.12 11.24 -28.00
N ALA A 14 6.77 12.52 -28.13
CA ALA A 14 6.76 13.49 -27.03
C ALA A 14 5.71 13.15 -25.96
N SER A 15 4.53 12.65 -26.37
CA SER A 15 3.50 12.18 -25.42
C SER A 15 3.93 10.90 -24.68
N LEU A 16 4.68 10.01 -25.34
CA LEU A 16 5.26 8.81 -24.73
C LEU A 16 6.42 9.14 -23.77
N LEU A 17 7.16 10.23 -24.02
CA LEU A 17 8.23 10.73 -23.15
C LEU A 17 7.72 11.63 -22.02
N HIS A 18 6.41 11.86 -21.89
CA HIS A 18 5.86 12.68 -20.83
C HIS A 18 6.05 11.98 -19.47
N VAL A 19 7.12 12.35 -18.76
CA VAL A 19 7.43 11.83 -17.44
C VAL A 19 6.31 12.25 -16.47
N SER A 20 5.64 11.27 -15.87
CA SER A 20 4.58 11.50 -14.89
C SER A 20 5.13 12.19 -13.63
N LEU A 21 4.56 13.34 -13.25
CA LEU A 21 4.91 14.08 -12.02
C LEU A 21 4.33 13.45 -10.73
N GLN A 22 3.62 12.32 -10.84
CA GLN A 22 2.89 11.70 -9.71
C GLN A 22 3.81 11.31 -8.54
N GLY A 23 5.05 10.92 -8.81
CA GLY A 23 6.00 10.50 -7.77
C GLY A 23 6.48 11.63 -6.84
N GLU A 24 6.69 12.84 -7.36
CA GLU A 24 7.22 13.95 -6.57
C GLU A 24 6.22 14.45 -5.52
N PHE A 25 4.94 14.56 -5.90
CA PHE A 25 3.89 14.95 -4.97
C PHE A 25 3.64 13.89 -3.89
N GLN A 26 3.66 12.61 -4.25
CA GLN A 26 3.56 11.51 -3.29
C GLN A 26 4.70 11.56 -2.27
N ARG A 27 5.94 11.77 -2.72
CA ARG A 27 7.11 11.85 -1.86
C ARG A 27 7.07 13.08 -0.95
N LYS A 28 6.59 14.22 -1.45
CA LYS A 28 6.39 15.43 -0.64
C LYS A 28 5.35 15.19 0.45
N LEU A 29 4.19 14.62 0.11
CA LEU A 29 3.13 14.33 1.07
C LEU A 29 3.61 13.38 2.17
N TYR A 30 4.28 12.28 1.79
CA TYR A 30 4.84 11.33 2.75
C TYR A 30 5.82 12.00 3.73
N LYS A 31 6.73 12.84 3.21
CA LYS A 31 7.69 13.58 4.05
C LYS A 31 7.00 14.49 5.06
N GLU A 32 5.94 15.19 4.66
CA GLU A 32 5.21 16.09 5.56
C GLU A 32 4.40 15.32 6.61
N LEU A 33 3.71 14.23 6.23
CA LEU A 33 2.92 13.43 7.17
C LEU A 33 3.77 12.75 8.26
N VAL A 34 4.96 12.26 7.90
CA VAL A 34 5.81 11.49 8.82
C VAL A 34 6.76 12.40 9.63
N LYS A 35 6.87 13.69 9.29
CA LYS A 35 7.85 14.62 9.89
C LYS A 35 7.88 14.64 11.41
N ASN A 36 6.72 14.51 12.07
CA ASN A 36 6.58 14.51 13.53
C ASN A 36 5.79 13.28 14.04
N TYR A 37 5.84 12.17 13.30
CA TYR A 37 5.14 10.94 13.69
C TYR A 37 6.09 10.01 14.45
N ASN A 38 5.75 9.68 15.70
CA ASN A 38 6.47 8.68 16.49
C ASN A 38 5.75 7.32 16.43
N PRO A 39 6.32 6.29 15.78
CA PRO A 39 5.67 4.99 15.65
C PRO A 39 5.55 4.22 16.97
N LEU A 40 6.27 4.63 18.03
CA LEU A 40 6.17 4.03 19.36
C LEU A 40 5.06 4.65 20.20
N GLU A 41 4.53 5.80 19.78
CA GLU A 41 3.41 6.46 20.46
C GLU A 41 2.08 5.96 19.91
N ARG A 42 1.12 5.79 20.81
CA ARG A 42 -0.22 5.38 20.44
C ARG A 42 -0.95 6.56 19.76
N PRO A 43 -1.50 6.37 18.55
CA PRO A 43 -2.08 7.47 17.78
C PRO A 43 -3.48 7.83 18.31
N VAL A 44 -3.53 8.55 19.43
CA VAL A 44 -4.76 9.10 20.02
C VAL A 44 -4.58 10.57 20.36
N ALA A 45 -5.67 11.34 20.27
CA ALA A 45 -5.67 12.73 20.72
C ALA A 45 -5.73 12.86 22.25
N ASN A 46 -6.27 11.84 22.94
CA ASN A 46 -6.40 11.82 24.39
C ASN A 46 -5.98 10.45 24.92
N ASP A 47 -5.05 10.45 25.87
CA ASP A 47 -4.51 9.24 26.49
C ASP A 47 -5.56 8.40 27.21
N SER A 48 -6.63 9.02 27.70
CA SER A 48 -7.71 8.32 28.41
C SER A 48 -8.64 7.52 27.50
N GLN A 49 -8.59 7.74 26.17
CA GLN A 49 -9.47 7.06 25.22
C GLN A 49 -8.83 5.76 24.72
N PRO A 50 -9.56 4.64 24.64
CA PRO A 50 -9.04 3.39 24.07
C PRO A 50 -9.00 3.44 22.53
N LEU A 51 -8.15 2.61 21.92
CA LEU A 51 -8.21 2.30 20.48
C LEU A 51 -8.90 0.96 20.29
N THR A 52 -9.97 0.94 19.50
CA THR A 52 -10.63 -0.30 19.11
C THR A 52 -9.96 -0.85 17.85
N VAL A 53 -9.41 -2.06 17.93
CA VAL A 53 -8.79 -2.76 16.81
C VAL A 53 -9.73 -3.85 16.33
N TYR A 54 -10.13 -3.78 15.05
CA TYR A 54 -10.88 -4.83 14.40
C TYR A 54 -9.92 -5.71 13.63
N PHE A 55 -9.96 -7.02 13.89
CA PHE A 55 -9.19 -7.98 13.12
C PHE A 55 -10.07 -9.12 12.63
N SER A 56 -9.76 -9.60 11.44
CA SER A 56 -10.36 -10.78 10.85
C SER A 56 -9.28 -11.74 10.36
N LEU A 57 -9.59 -13.03 10.46
CA LEU A 57 -8.74 -14.09 9.97
C LEU A 57 -9.44 -14.77 8.80
N SER A 58 -8.71 -14.95 7.71
CA SER A 58 -9.16 -15.73 6.56
C SER A 58 -8.27 -16.95 6.41
N LEU A 59 -8.81 -18.13 6.69
CA LEU A 59 -8.11 -19.40 6.47
C LEU A 59 -7.94 -19.62 4.97
N LEU A 60 -6.69 -19.80 4.52
CA LEU A 60 -6.39 -20.16 3.14
C LEU A 60 -6.32 -21.67 3.00
N GLN A 61 -5.50 -22.32 3.81
CA GLN A 61 -5.23 -23.76 3.71
C GLN A 61 -4.81 -24.35 5.06
N ILE A 62 -5.18 -25.61 5.29
CA ILE A 62 -4.58 -26.46 6.33
C ILE A 62 -3.38 -27.18 5.73
N MET A 63 -2.19 -26.92 6.28
CA MET A 63 -0.92 -27.44 5.77
C MET A 63 -0.60 -28.82 6.35
N ASP A 64 -0.79 -28.98 7.66
CA ASP A 64 -0.47 -30.23 8.36
C ASP A 64 -1.28 -30.36 9.65
N VAL A 65 -1.54 -31.61 10.05
CA VAL A 65 -2.23 -31.98 11.29
C VAL A 65 -1.41 -33.06 12.01
N ASP A 66 -0.81 -32.69 13.13
CA ASP A 66 -0.15 -33.63 14.02
C ASP A 66 -1.11 -34.02 15.16
N GLU A 67 -1.80 -35.14 15.00
CA GLU A 67 -2.77 -35.63 15.99
C GLU A 67 -2.11 -36.09 17.29
N LYS A 68 -0.84 -36.55 17.23
CA LYS A 68 -0.12 -37.03 18.42
C LYS A 68 0.30 -35.85 19.29
N ASN A 69 0.73 -34.76 18.67
CA ASN A 69 1.16 -33.55 19.36
C ASN A 69 0.06 -32.47 19.47
N GLN A 70 -1.11 -32.69 18.88
CA GLN A 70 -2.24 -31.76 18.83
C GLN A 70 -1.87 -30.41 18.19
N VAL A 71 -1.06 -30.45 17.12
CA VAL A 71 -0.59 -29.25 16.41
C VAL A 71 -1.27 -29.17 15.04
N LEU A 72 -1.87 -28.01 14.75
CA LEU A 72 -2.45 -27.68 13.46
C LEU A 72 -1.61 -26.58 12.80
N THR A 73 -1.01 -26.89 11.65
CA THR A 73 -0.29 -25.90 10.85
C THR A 73 -1.22 -25.40 9.75
N THR A 74 -1.50 -24.10 9.71
CA THR A 74 -2.37 -23.48 8.69
C THR A 74 -1.72 -22.25 8.08
N ASN A 75 -2.07 -21.98 6.82
CA ASN A 75 -1.80 -20.73 6.15
C ASN A 75 -3.05 -19.84 6.26
N ILE A 76 -2.89 -18.66 6.86
CA ILE A 76 -3.98 -17.72 7.11
C ILE A 76 -3.57 -16.32 6.66
N TRP A 77 -4.56 -15.53 6.24
CA TRP A 77 -4.44 -14.08 6.11
C TRP A 77 -4.97 -13.39 7.36
N LEU A 78 -4.15 -12.54 7.98
CA LEU A 78 -4.56 -11.61 9.02
C LEU A 78 -4.92 -10.28 8.36
N GLN A 79 -6.13 -9.81 8.62
CA GLN A 79 -6.60 -8.50 8.19
C GLN A 79 -6.81 -7.64 9.43
N MET A 80 -6.21 -6.45 9.42
CA MET A 80 -6.44 -5.41 10.42
C MET A 80 -7.18 -4.28 9.71
N CYS A 81 -8.39 -3.96 10.18
CA CYS A 81 -9.24 -2.92 9.62
C CYS A 81 -9.10 -1.60 10.39
#